data_AF-A0A1H8IHZ1-F1
#
_entry.id   AF-A0A1H8IHZ1-F1
#
_cell.length_a   1.000
_cell.length_b   1.000
_cell.length_c   1.000
_cell.angle_alpha   90.00
_cell.angle_beta   90.00
_cell.angle_gamma   90.00
#
_symmetry.space_group_name_H-M   'P 1'
#
loop_
_entity.id
_entity.type
_entity.pdbx_description
1 polymer ?
#
loop_
_entity_poly.entity_id
_entity_poly.type
_entity_poly.pdbx_seq_one_letter_code
_entity_poly.pdbx_strand_id
1 'polypeptide(L)'
;MADRMKLINQMANKIERELREAILIEPHPCYTKMELYCEVCLKTKSRLELRLVVPDEKRVVDDYMACHDCIKQQNIRVPDAERSLEFEVRTIAIIRIRRGK
;
A
#
# COMPACT_ATOMS: atom_id res chain seq x y z
N MET A 1 -5.84 12.58 -17.07
CA MET A 1 -5.93 11.15 -16.63
C MET A 1 -4.73 10.30 -17.10
N ALA A 2 -4.18 10.52 -18.29
CA ALA A 2 -3.04 9.74 -18.81
C ALA A 2 -1.75 9.84 -17.96
N ASP A 3 -1.46 11.01 -17.38
CA ASP A 3 -0.20 11.23 -16.65
C ASP A 3 -0.16 10.57 -15.28
N ARG A 4 -1.29 10.52 -14.57
CA ARG A 4 -1.39 9.82 -13.28
C ARG A 4 -1.14 8.32 -13.43
N MET A 5 -1.71 7.72 -14.49
CA MET A 5 -1.51 6.30 -14.77
C MET A 5 -0.07 5.99 -15.18
N LYS A 6 0.58 6.89 -15.92
CA LYS A 6 2.02 6.78 -16.24
C LYS A 6 2.89 6.86 -14.98
N LEU A 7 2.61 7.81 -14.09
CA LEU A 7 3.34 7.98 -12.82
C LEU A 7 3.22 6.73 -11.95
N ILE A 8 1.99 6.22 -11.76
CA ILE A 8 1.73 4.98 -11.00
C ILE A 8 2.52 3.80 -11.58
N ASN A 9 2.55 3.66 -12.91
CA ASN A 9 3.28 2.57 -13.56
C ASN A 9 4.80 2.72 -13.39
N GLN A 10 5.35 3.92 -13.51
CA GLN A 10 6.78 4.17 -13.31
C GLN A 10 7.20 3.86 -11.87
N MET A 11 6.42 4.33 -10.89
CA MET A 11 6.66 4.01 -9.49
C MET A 11 6.52 2.51 -9.24
N ALA A 12 5.54 1.84 -9.85
CA ALA A 12 5.34 0.40 -9.70
C ALA A 12 6.52 -0.40 -10.24
N ASN A 13 7.04 -0.02 -11.41
CA ASN A 13 8.22 -0.66 -12.00
C ASN A 13 9.45 -0.50 -11.12
N LYS A 14 9.65 0.69 -10.53
CA LYS A 14 10.75 0.95 -9.60
C LYS A 14 10.65 0.05 -8.37
N ILE A 15 9.50 0.06 -7.68
CA ILE A 15 9.28 -0.76 -6.48
C ILE A 15 9.35 -2.25 -6.80
N GLU A 16 8.81 -2.67 -7.95
CA GLU A 16 8.89 -4.06 -8.38
C GLU A 16 10.33 -4.53 -8.56
N ARG A 17 11.18 -3.73 -9.19
CA ARG A 17 12.60 -4.02 -9.35
C ARG A 17 13.30 -4.14 -7.99
N GLU A 18 13.08 -3.16 -7.10
CA GLU A 18 13.65 -3.17 -5.74
C GLU A 18 13.20 -4.40 -4.94
N LEU A 19 11.92 -4.79 -5.04
CA LEU A 19 11.41 -6.00 -4.38
C LEU A 19 12.05 -7.27 -4.97
N ARG A 20 12.22 -7.36 -6.29
CA ARG A 20 12.87 -8.52 -6.92
C ARG A 20 14.34 -8.63 -6.52
N GLU A 21 15.06 -7.52 -6.51
CA GLU A 21 16.46 -7.48 -6.04
C GLU A 21 16.55 -7.93 -4.58
N ALA A 22 15.68 -7.41 -3.70
CA ALA A 22 15.64 -7.82 -2.30
C ALA A 22 15.32 -9.32 -2.14
N ILE A 23 14.36 -9.85 -2.89
CA ILE A 23 14.00 -11.28 -2.88
C ILE A 23 15.16 -12.15 -3.36
N LEU A 24 15.94 -11.69 -4.35
CA LEU A 24 17.12 -12.42 -4.86
C LEU A 24 18.25 -12.45 -3.82
N ILE A 25 18.44 -11.37 -3.07
CA ILE A 25 19.46 -11.29 -2.00
C ILE A 25 19.03 -12.14 -0.81
N GLU A 26 17.82 -11.94 -0.32
CA GLU A 26 17.26 -12.64 0.84
C GLU A 26 15.76 -12.92 0.63
N PRO A 27 15.37 -14.15 0.28
CA PRO A 27 13.97 -14.46 0.02
C PRO A 27 13.18 -14.48 1.33
N HIS A 28 12.42 -13.41 1.58
CA HIS A 28 11.53 -13.29 2.74
C HIS A 28 10.05 -13.14 2.34
N PRO A 29 9.10 -13.89 2.93
CA PRO A 29 7.67 -13.81 2.59
C PRO A 29 7.05 -12.41 2.75
N CYS A 30 7.65 -11.54 3.56
CA CYS A 30 7.17 -10.17 3.77
C CYS A 30 7.16 -9.34 2.48
N TYR A 31 8.08 -9.61 1.55
CA TYR A 31 8.19 -8.85 0.30
C TYR A 31 7.00 -9.06 -0.64
N THR A 32 6.27 -10.17 -0.49
CA THR A 32 5.11 -10.51 -1.34
C THR A 32 3.82 -10.73 -0.55
N LYS A 33 3.81 -10.36 0.74
CA LYS A 33 2.66 -10.52 1.63
C LYS A 33 1.50 -9.65 1.14
N MET A 34 0.34 -10.29 0.91
CA MET A 34 -0.89 -9.61 0.45
C MET A 34 -1.88 -9.35 1.56
N GLU A 35 -1.60 -9.82 2.77
CA GLU A 35 -2.48 -9.68 3.92
C GLU A 35 -1.81 -8.79 4.96
N LEU A 36 -2.52 -7.75 5.38
CA LEU A 36 -2.09 -6.82 6.43
C LEU A 36 -3.22 -6.60 7.41
N TYR A 37 -2.89 -6.02 8.55
CA TYR A 37 -3.86 -5.73 9.59
C TYR A 37 -4.49 -4.35 9.36
N CYS A 38 -5.80 -4.26 9.56
CA CYS A 38 -6.44 -2.97 9.74
C CYS A 38 -6.29 -2.55 11.21
N GLU A 39 -5.65 -1.42 11.45
CA GLU A 39 -5.40 -0.88 12.80
C GLU A 39 -6.66 -0.30 13.45
N VAL A 40 -7.76 -0.15 12.69
CA VAL A 40 -9.05 0.33 13.20
C VAL A 40 -9.94 -0.83 13.67
N CYS A 41 -10.19 -1.82 12.81
CA CYS A 41 -11.07 -2.94 13.16
C CYS A 41 -10.34 -4.18 13.68
N LEU A 42 -9.01 -4.15 13.72
CA LEU A 42 -8.19 -5.23 14.25
C LEU A 42 -8.40 -6.57 13.51
N LYS A 43 -8.66 -6.50 12.20
CA LYS A 43 -8.85 -7.66 11.32
C LYS A 43 -7.79 -7.69 10.24
N THR A 44 -7.36 -8.90 9.89
CA THR A 44 -6.54 -9.16 8.70
C THR A 44 -7.37 -8.92 7.45
N LYS A 45 -6.81 -8.15 6.53
CA LYS A 45 -7.44 -7.71 5.29
C LYS A 45 -6.44 -7.82 4.14
N SER A 46 -6.96 -7.98 2.92
CA SER A 46 -6.12 -7.88 1.72
C SER A 46 -5.56 -6.47 1.61
N ARG A 47 -4.32 -6.33 1.13
CA ARG A 47 -3.73 -5.03 0.77
C ARG A 47 -4.61 -4.23 -0.20
N LEU A 48 -5.41 -4.91 -1.01
CA LEU A 48 -6.38 -4.29 -1.93
C LEU A 48 -7.56 -3.62 -1.23
N GLU A 49 -7.87 -4.05 -0.01
CA GLU A 49 -8.97 -3.52 0.81
C GLU A 49 -8.50 -2.46 1.80
N LEU A 50 -7.20 -2.13 1.78
CA LEU A 50 -6.56 -1.24 2.72
C LEU A 50 -6.07 0.03 2.04
N ARG A 51 -5.96 1.08 2.86
CA ARG A 51 -5.26 2.32 2.54
C ARG A 51 -4.35 2.69 3.70
N LEU A 52 -3.23 3.34 3.36
CA LEU A 52 -2.42 4.03 4.34
C LEU A 52 -3.09 5.37 4.63
N VAL A 53 -3.45 5.59 5.88
CA VAL A 53 -4.01 6.84 6.36
C VAL A 53 -2.88 7.64 6.98
N VAL A 54 -2.56 8.77 6.34
CA VAL A 54 -1.65 9.76 6.91
C VAL A 54 -2.51 10.72 7.74
N PRO A 55 -2.29 10.82 9.06
CA PRO A 55 -3.02 11.76 9.91
C PRO A 55 -2.78 13.20 9.49
N ASP A 56 -3.82 14.03 9.61
CA ASP A 56 -3.71 15.48 9.42
C ASP A 56 -2.82 16.09 10.53
N GLU A 57 -2.23 17.27 10.31
CA GLU A 57 -1.23 17.93 11.20
C GLU A 57 -1.66 18.08 12.68
N LYS A 58 -2.94 17.86 12.97
CA LYS A 58 -3.54 17.94 14.32
C LYS A 58 -3.61 16.61 15.07
N ARG A 59 -3.24 15.47 14.45
CA ARG A 59 -3.26 14.15 15.09
C ARG A 59 -1.84 13.67 15.36
N VAL A 60 -1.54 13.34 16.62
CA VAL A 60 -0.24 12.86 17.12
C VAL A 60 0.00 11.37 16.82
N VAL A 61 -0.76 10.79 15.90
CA VAL A 61 -0.67 9.35 15.58
C VAL A 61 0.25 9.20 14.39
N ASP A 62 1.03 8.13 14.34
CA ASP A 62 1.79 7.78 13.14
C ASP A 62 0.87 7.34 11.99
N ASP A 63 1.43 7.22 10.78
CA ASP A 63 0.74 6.64 9.61
C ASP A 63 0.18 5.25 9.96
N TYR A 64 -1.10 5.01 9.67
CA TYR A 64 -1.76 3.75 10.03
C TYR A 64 -2.58 3.16 8.88
N MET A 65 -2.76 1.84 8.93
CA MET A 65 -3.48 1.07 7.92
C MET A 65 -4.96 0.92 8.26
N ALA A 66 -5.84 1.41 7.38
CA ALA A 66 -7.29 1.29 7.55
C ALA A 66 -7.95 0.60 6.36
N CYS A 67 -8.95 -0.26 6.61
CA CYS A 67 -9.73 -0.87 5.54
C CYS A 67 -10.81 0.07 5.02
N HIS A 68 -11.25 -0.15 3.78
CA HIS A 68 -12.28 0.67 3.14
C HIS A 68 -13.55 0.81 4.00
N ASP A 69 -13.95 -0.28 4.68
CA ASP A 69 -15.11 -0.25 5.59
C ASP A 69 -14.89 0.70 6.77
N CYS A 70 -13.76 0.61 7.46
CA CYS A 70 -13.43 1.48 8.58
C CYS A 70 -13.29 2.94 8.16
N ILE A 71 -12.66 3.18 7.00
CA ILE A 71 -12.51 4.52 6.43
C ILE A 71 -13.88 5.14 6.20
N LYS A 72 -14.81 4.38 5.61
CA LYS A 72 -16.17 4.83 5.35
C LYS A 72 -16.97 5.03 6.66
N GLN A 73 -16.91 4.08 7.58
CA GLN A 73 -17.68 4.11 8.83
C GLN A 73 -17.24 5.22 9.77
N GLN A 74 -15.94 5.49 9.87
CA GLN A 74 -15.39 6.52 10.74
C GLN A 74 -15.13 7.85 10.03
N ASN A 75 -15.55 7.97 8.76
CA ASN A 75 -15.35 9.16 7.92
C ASN A 75 -13.88 9.62 7.93
N ILE A 76 -12.95 8.67 7.79
CA ILE A 76 -11.51 8.93 7.83
C ILE A 76 -11.10 9.57 6.51
N ARG A 77 -10.44 10.73 6.59
CA ARG A 77 -9.85 11.36 5.41
C ARG A 77 -8.58 10.60 5.02
N VAL A 78 -8.54 10.08 3.79
CA VAL A 78 -7.32 9.57 3.18
C VAL A 78 -6.72 10.70 2.36
N PRO A 79 -5.62 11.32 2.79
CA PRO A 79 -4.98 12.37 2.01
C PRO A 79 -4.29 11.78 0.78
N ASP A 80 -4.20 12.58 -0.28
CA ASP A 80 -3.37 12.31 -1.47
C ASP A 80 -1.87 12.56 -1.15
N ALA A 81 -1.38 11.94 -0.08
CA ALA A 81 0.03 12.00 0.30
C ALA A 81 0.85 10.98 -0.50
N GLU A 82 2.11 11.32 -0.80
CA GLU A 82 3.03 10.45 -1.56
C GLU A 82 3.13 9.04 -0.95
N ARG A 83 3.18 8.94 0.38
CA ARG A 83 3.22 7.66 1.11
C ARG A 83 1.96 6.80 0.90
N SER A 84 0.79 7.44 0.82
CA SER A 84 -0.48 6.74 0.54
C SER A 84 -0.46 6.16 -0.86
N LEU A 85 0.03 6.94 -1.83
CA LEU A 85 0.22 6.48 -3.20
C LEU A 85 1.25 5.34 -3.28
N GLU A 86 2.38 5.47 -2.59
CA GLU A 86 3.42 4.44 -2.54
C GLU A 86 2.88 3.10 -2.03
N PHE A 87 2.01 3.12 -1.02
CA PHE A 87 1.35 1.90 -0.52
C PHE A 87 0.52 1.19 -1.60
N GLU A 88 -0.27 1.94 -2.38
CA GLU A 88 -1.07 1.41 -3.48
C GLU A 88 -0.17 0.86 -4.60
N VAL A 89 0.85 1.61 -4.99
CA VAL A 89 1.82 1.23 -6.01
C VAL A 89 2.57 -0.04 -5.61
N ARG A 90 3.02 -0.14 -4.36
CA ARG A 90 3.68 -1.33 -3.82
C ARG A 90 2.76 -2.55 -3.86
N THR A 91 1.48 -2.36 -3.61
CA THR A 91 0.48 -3.44 -3.74
C THR A 91 0.37 -3.92 -5.19
N ILE A 92 0.40 -3.01 -6.17
CA ILE A 92 0.44 -3.37 -7.60
C ILE A 92 1.71 -4.17 -7.93
N ALA A 93 2.87 -3.71 -7.47
CA ALA A 93 4.16 -4.40 -7.69
C ALA A 93 4.13 -5.83 -7.12
N ILE A 94 3.65 -6.01 -5.89
CA ILE A 94 3.51 -7.34 -5.26
C ILE A 94 2.59 -8.25 -6.09
N ILE A 95 1.48 -7.72 -6.60
CA ILE A 95 0.55 -8.48 -7.46
C ILE A 95 1.24 -8.93 -8.75
N ARG A 96 2.06 -8.08 -9.37
CA ARG A 96 2.82 -8.43 -10.59
C ARG A 96 3.80 -9.55 -10.32
N ILE A 97 4.59 -9.43 -9.24
CA ILE A 97 5.55 -10.45 -8.81
C ILE A 97 4.84 -11.79 -8.57
N ARG A 98 3.75 -11.79 -7.80
CA ARG A 98 2.97 -13.02 -7.51
C ARG A 98 2.35 -13.67 -8.76
N ARG A 99 2.10 -12.90 -9.81
CA ARG A 99 1.55 -13.38 -11.08
C ARG A 99 2.62 -13.78 -12.09
N GLY A 100 3.91 -13.65 -11.75
CA GLY A 100 5.02 -13.91 -12.67
C GLY A 100 5.04 -12.98 -13.89
N LYS A 101 4.44 -11.79 -13.77
CA LYS A 101 4.48 -10.75 -14.81
C LYS A 101 5.74 -9.92 -14.72
#